data_AF-A0A261BN99-F1
#
_entry.id   AF-A0A261BN99-F1
#
_cell.length_a   1.000
_cell.length_b   1.000
_cell.length_c   1.000
_cell.angle_alpha   90.00
_cell.angle_beta   90.00
_cell.angle_gamma   90.00
#
_symmetry.space_group_name_H-M   'P 1'
#
loop_
_entity.id
_entity.type
_entity.pdbx_description
1 polymer ?
#
loop_
_entity_poly.entity_id
_entity_poly.type
_entity_poly.pdbx_seq_one_letter_code
_entity_poly.pdbx_strand_id
1 'polypeptide(L)'
;MLYHLLIPILLLCTVPSISSSPVFLHSSTQQKQLDQFNSFRRDFAEAASIANMNKLLIHERGGFFGMDDYLAGILNPGVSQVGCAFMKETCHVKVWERVQKITHVETLDVHTICLLDFPEDSRVVERFYGRPGGQCPGKSEDGLCIPMENGEGKH
;
A
#
# COMPACT_ATOMS: atom_id res chain seq x y z
N MET A 1 30.69 -36.38 12.60
CA MET A 1 29.93 -35.77 11.49
C MET A 1 28.45 -35.75 11.87
N LEU A 2 27.74 -34.68 11.51
CA LEU A 2 26.28 -34.51 11.60
C LEU A 2 25.67 -33.96 12.91
N TYR A 3 26.22 -32.86 13.45
CA TYR A 3 25.53 -32.04 14.49
C TYR A 3 25.73 -30.53 14.28
N HIS A 4 25.76 -30.06 13.02
CA HIS A 4 26.02 -28.64 12.69
C HIS A 4 25.07 -28.02 11.65
N LEU A 5 23.85 -28.55 11.48
CA LEU A 5 22.94 -28.05 10.43
C LEU A 5 21.52 -27.70 10.89
N LEU A 6 21.30 -27.57 12.19
CA LEU A 6 20.07 -26.98 12.72
C LEU A 6 20.47 -25.98 13.81
N ILE A 7 19.93 -24.75 13.72
CA ILE A 7 20.22 -23.56 14.54
C ILE A 7 21.39 -22.74 13.96
N PRO A 8 21.15 -21.77 13.05
CA PRO A 8 20.41 -20.55 13.41
C PRO A 8 19.58 -19.96 12.24
N ILE A 9 18.27 -20.23 12.21
CA ILE A 9 17.29 -19.38 11.49
C ILE A 9 16.50 -18.65 12.57
N LEU A 10 17.16 -17.82 13.37
CA LEU A 10 16.49 -16.96 14.36
C LEU A 10 17.48 -15.97 15.00
N LEU A 11 18.20 -15.16 14.21
CA LEU A 11 18.94 -14.01 14.78
C LEU A 11 19.33 -12.97 13.71
N LEU A 12 18.41 -12.08 13.31
CA LEU A 12 18.76 -10.84 12.59
C LEU A 12 17.88 -9.64 13.02
N CYS A 13 17.47 -9.60 14.29
CA CYS A 13 17.01 -8.36 14.94
C CYS A 13 17.60 -8.33 16.35
N THR A 14 18.87 -7.97 16.49
CA THR A 14 19.46 -7.68 17.80
C THR A 14 18.89 -6.35 18.29
N VAL A 15 17.94 -6.40 19.21
CA VAL A 15 17.46 -5.23 19.97
C VAL A 15 18.48 -4.87 21.06
N PRO A 16 18.92 -3.61 21.16
CA PRO A 16 19.29 -3.03 22.45
C PRO A 16 18.08 -2.35 23.09
N SER A 17 17.95 -2.58 24.39
CA SER A 17 16.86 -2.15 25.27
C SER A 17 16.64 -0.64 25.37
N ILE A 18 15.36 -0.27 25.44
CA ILE A 18 14.72 0.85 26.16
C ILE A 18 15.25 2.27 25.87
N SER A 19 14.46 3.03 25.10
CA SER A 19 14.06 4.38 25.49
C SER A 19 12.64 4.61 24.99
N SER A 20 11.69 4.54 25.93
CA SER A 20 10.30 4.95 25.73
C SER A 20 10.26 6.46 25.55
N SER A 21 10.15 6.91 24.30
CA SER A 21 9.58 8.21 23.99
C SER A 21 8.44 7.97 22.99
N PRO A 22 7.24 8.52 23.23
CA PRO A 22 6.11 8.30 22.35
C PRO A 22 6.48 8.85 20.97
N VAL A 23 6.28 8.03 19.94
CA VAL A 23 6.39 8.40 18.53
C VAL A 23 5.27 9.41 18.24
N PHE A 24 5.52 10.67 18.60
CA PHE A 24 4.76 11.82 18.17
C PHE A 24 5.57 12.43 17.03
N LEU A 25 5.33 12.01 15.80
CA LEU A 25 5.64 12.71 14.53
C LEU A 25 5.55 11.68 13.38
N HIS A 26 4.51 11.74 12.54
CA HIS A 26 4.68 11.77 11.06
C HIS A 26 3.40 11.88 10.20
N SER A 27 2.27 12.35 10.72
CA SER A 27 1.00 12.48 9.96
C SER A 27 1.16 13.24 8.62
N SER A 28 2.05 14.24 8.57
CA SER A 28 2.32 15.02 7.36
C SER A 28 3.00 14.24 6.23
N THR A 29 3.78 13.19 6.52
CA THR A 29 4.41 12.37 5.47
C THR A 29 3.51 11.25 5.01
N GLN A 30 2.72 10.66 5.92
CA GLN A 30 1.66 9.73 5.52
C GLN A 30 0.65 10.42 4.59
N GLN A 31 0.27 11.66 4.92
CA GLN A 31 -0.62 12.45 4.07
C GLN A 31 0.01 12.73 2.69
N LYS A 32 1.28 13.15 2.64
CA LYS A 32 1.98 13.35 1.36
C LYS A 32 2.04 12.09 0.51
N GLN A 33 2.30 10.93 1.12
CA GLN A 33 2.31 9.65 0.40
C GLN A 33 0.90 9.27 -0.09
N LEU A 34 -0.12 9.49 0.73
CA LEU A 34 -1.52 9.29 0.34
C LEU A 34 -1.89 10.18 -0.86
N ASP A 35 -1.50 11.45 -0.83
CA ASP A 35 -1.76 12.41 -1.91
C ASP A 35 -1.07 11.97 -3.20
N GLN A 36 0.16 11.45 -3.11
CA GLN A 36 0.87 10.88 -4.26
C GLN A 36 0.15 9.66 -4.84
N PHE A 37 -0.32 8.72 -4.00
CA PHE A 37 -1.07 7.56 -4.49
C PHE A 37 -2.40 7.96 -5.12
N ASN A 38 -3.14 8.88 -4.51
CA ASN A 38 -4.40 9.37 -5.06
C ASN A 38 -4.19 10.14 -6.36
N SER A 39 -3.13 10.95 -6.46
CA SER A 39 -2.77 11.60 -7.72
C SER A 39 -2.51 10.58 -8.82
N PHE A 40 -1.71 9.57 -8.53
CA PHE A 40 -1.39 8.52 -9.50
C PHE A 40 -2.62 7.71 -9.91
N ARG A 41 -3.50 7.38 -8.97
CA ARG A 41 -4.78 6.69 -9.25
C ARG A 41 -5.69 7.52 -10.15
N ARG A 42 -5.76 8.84 -9.94
CA ARG A 42 -6.55 9.75 -10.79
C ARG A 42 -6.01 9.77 -12.21
N ASP A 43 -4.71 9.99 -12.38
CA ASP A 43 -4.07 10.07 -13.70
C ASP A 43 -4.23 8.73 -14.45
N PHE A 44 -4.11 7.60 -13.75
CA PHE A 44 -4.38 6.28 -14.32
C PHE A 44 -5.85 6.09 -14.69
N ALA A 45 -6.80 6.47 -13.82
CA ALA A 45 -8.23 6.34 -14.09
C ALA A 45 -8.64 7.16 -15.32
N GLU A 46 -8.07 8.34 -15.50
CA GLU A 46 -8.27 9.16 -16.70
C GLU A 46 -7.69 8.48 -17.94
N ALA A 47 -6.42 8.07 -17.90
CA ALA A 47 -5.75 7.46 -19.06
C ALA A 47 -6.38 6.12 -19.48
N ALA A 48 -6.79 5.30 -18.51
CA ALA A 48 -7.39 3.98 -18.75
C ALA A 48 -8.93 4.02 -18.82
N SER A 49 -9.55 5.19 -18.70
CA SER A 49 -11.00 5.37 -18.65
C SER A 49 -11.69 4.47 -17.62
N ILE A 50 -11.20 4.47 -16.39
CA ILE A 50 -11.79 3.71 -15.27
C ILE A 50 -12.78 4.59 -14.52
N ALA A 51 -14.05 4.19 -14.52
CA ALA A 51 -15.15 4.97 -13.99
C ALA A 51 -15.39 4.78 -12.47
N ASN A 52 -14.82 3.73 -11.86
CA ASN A 52 -15.07 3.32 -10.48
C ASN A 52 -13.79 3.21 -9.61
N MET A 53 -12.78 4.05 -9.85
CA MET A 53 -11.55 4.05 -9.07
C MET A 53 -11.77 4.70 -7.70
N ASN A 54 -11.65 3.93 -6.61
CA ASN A 54 -11.77 4.49 -5.26
C ASN A 54 -10.62 5.45 -4.92
N LYS A 55 -10.92 6.49 -4.13
CA LYS A 55 -9.93 7.31 -3.43
C LYS A 55 -9.43 6.53 -2.22
N LEU A 56 -8.11 6.52 -2.01
CA LEU A 56 -7.49 5.94 -0.84
C LEU A 56 -7.65 6.88 0.36
N LEU A 57 -7.99 6.29 1.50
CA LEU A 57 -8.05 6.94 2.81
C LEU A 57 -7.02 6.31 3.76
N ILE A 58 -6.58 7.05 4.77
CA ILE A 58 -5.69 6.50 5.81
C ILE A 58 -6.52 5.60 6.73
N HIS A 59 -6.08 4.36 6.93
CA HIS A 59 -6.66 3.48 7.95
C HIS A 59 -5.97 3.68 9.30
N GLU A 60 -6.74 3.88 10.37
CA GLU A 60 -6.20 4.13 11.72
C GLU A 60 -5.63 2.88 12.42
N ARG A 61 -5.92 1.67 11.93
CA ARG A 61 -5.40 0.41 12.47
C ARG A 61 -4.45 -0.28 11.48
N GLY A 62 -3.17 -0.39 11.84
CA GLY A 62 -2.16 -1.06 11.00
C GLY A 62 -2.45 -2.57 10.84
N GLY A 63 -3.04 -2.97 9.72
CA GLY A 63 -3.16 -4.36 9.29
C GLY A 63 -2.10 -4.73 8.25
N PHE A 64 -1.35 -5.81 8.49
CA PHE A 64 -0.16 -6.27 7.73
C PHE A 64 -0.49 -7.28 6.62
N PHE A 65 -0.33 -6.97 5.32
CA PHE A 65 -0.24 -7.99 4.25
C PHE A 65 0.52 -7.55 2.96
N GLY A 66 1.36 -8.47 2.43
CA GLY A 66 1.62 -8.76 1.00
C GLY A 66 2.52 -7.87 0.14
N MET A 67 3.71 -8.34 -0.25
CA MET A 67 4.63 -7.71 -1.22
C MET A 67 4.44 -8.15 -2.69
N ASP A 68 3.43 -8.97 -2.99
CA ASP A 68 3.21 -9.44 -4.36
C ASP A 68 2.37 -8.39 -5.12
N ASP A 69 3.03 -7.71 -6.07
CA ASP A 69 2.49 -6.66 -6.96
C ASP A 69 1.88 -5.42 -6.28
N TYR A 70 2.68 -4.71 -5.48
CA TYR A 70 2.35 -3.42 -4.85
C TYR A 70 1.70 -2.41 -5.82
N LEU A 71 2.17 -2.34 -7.07
CA LEU A 71 1.60 -1.46 -8.09
C LEU A 71 0.19 -1.90 -8.51
N ALA A 72 -0.03 -3.21 -8.67
CA ALA A 72 -1.35 -3.75 -8.98
C ALA A 72 -2.33 -3.50 -7.83
N GLY A 73 -1.85 -3.54 -6.59
CA GLY A 73 -2.60 -3.11 -5.41
C GLY A 73 -2.98 -1.63 -5.46
N ILE A 74 -2.00 -0.74 -5.69
CA ILE A 74 -2.25 0.70 -5.79
C ILE A 74 -3.21 1.05 -6.93
N LEU A 75 -3.23 0.28 -8.01
CA LEU A 75 -4.10 0.52 -9.17
C LEU A 75 -5.40 -0.31 -9.12
N ASN A 76 -5.65 -1.03 -8.04
CA ASN A 76 -6.89 -1.78 -7.86
C ASN A 76 -8.05 -0.81 -7.54
N PRO A 77 -9.10 -0.73 -8.38
CA PRO A 77 -10.22 0.21 -8.17
C PRO A 77 -10.97 0.01 -6.87
N GLY A 78 -11.01 -1.22 -6.35
CA GLY A 78 -11.78 -1.59 -5.16
C GLY A 78 -11.08 -1.24 -3.85
N VAL A 79 -9.76 -1.10 -3.86
CA VAL A 79 -8.99 -0.71 -2.66
C VAL A 79 -9.33 0.74 -2.30
N SER A 80 -9.73 0.95 -1.05
CA SER A 80 -10.18 2.24 -0.53
C SER A 80 -9.37 2.74 0.66
N GLN A 81 -8.51 1.90 1.25
CA GLN A 81 -7.73 2.29 2.43
C GLN A 81 -6.28 1.88 2.31
N VAL A 82 -5.40 2.69 2.90
CA VAL A 82 -3.97 2.41 3.03
C VAL A 82 -3.48 2.81 4.42
N GLY A 83 -2.64 1.98 5.03
CA GLY A 83 -1.94 2.28 6.27
C GLY A 83 -0.43 2.21 6.03
N CYS A 84 0.30 3.27 6.38
CA CYS A 84 1.76 3.31 6.23
C CYS A 84 2.45 3.40 7.59
N ALA A 85 3.58 2.73 7.75
CA ALA A 85 4.42 2.78 8.95
C ALA A 85 5.88 3.09 8.57
N PHE A 86 6.52 3.95 9.34
CA PHE A 86 7.95 4.25 9.20
C PHE A 86 8.77 3.23 9.97
N MET A 87 9.84 2.77 9.33
CA MET A 87 10.82 1.94 9.98
C MET A 87 11.74 2.83 10.82
N LYS A 88 12.16 2.34 11.98
CA LYS A 88 13.12 3.04 12.85
C LYS A 88 14.47 3.21 12.17
N GLU A 89 14.85 2.24 11.33
CA GLU A 89 16.09 2.19 10.58
C GLU A 89 15.80 1.77 9.14
N THR A 90 16.63 2.21 8.21
CA THR A 90 16.55 1.87 6.80
C THR A 90 16.78 0.38 6.59
N CYS A 91 15.87 -0.29 5.88
CA CYS A 91 16.04 -1.67 5.46
C CYS A 91 16.63 -1.69 4.05
N HIS A 92 17.84 -2.24 3.91
CA HIS A 92 18.49 -2.43 2.62
C HIS A 92 18.07 -3.79 2.03
N VAL A 93 17.22 -3.76 1.02
CA VAL A 93 16.72 -4.98 0.36
C VAL A 93 17.51 -5.21 -0.92
N LYS A 94 18.11 -6.39 -1.07
CA LYS A 94 18.79 -6.78 -2.30
C LYS A 94 17.77 -7.02 -3.40
N VAL A 95 17.90 -6.31 -4.52
CA VAL A 95 17.01 -6.46 -5.68
C VAL A 95 17.31 -7.80 -6.38
N TRP A 96 16.31 -8.46 -6.95
CA TRP A 96 16.53 -9.69 -7.72
C TRP A 96 17.38 -9.44 -8.96
N GLU A 97 18.32 -10.34 -9.26
CA GLU A 97 19.31 -10.19 -10.36
C GLU A 97 18.68 -9.84 -11.71
N ARG A 98 17.50 -10.39 -12.02
CA ARG A 98 16.78 -10.10 -13.27
C ARG A 98 16.40 -8.62 -13.37
N VAL A 99 15.98 -8.02 -12.26
CA VAL A 99 15.60 -6.61 -12.19
C VAL A 99 16.86 -5.73 -12.20
N GLN A 100 17.91 -6.13 -11.49
CA GLN A 100 19.20 -5.41 -11.48
C GLN A 100 19.75 -5.19 -12.90
N LYS A 101 19.67 -6.21 -13.76
CA LYS A 101 20.15 -6.13 -15.16
C LYS A 101 19.40 -5.11 -16.01
N ILE A 102 18.16 -4.78 -15.64
CA ILE A 102 17.30 -3.86 -16.38
C ILE A 102 17.42 -2.46 -15.81
N THR A 103 17.36 -2.33 -14.49
CA THR A 103 17.28 -1.04 -13.79
C THR A 103 18.64 -0.51 -13.34
N HIS A 104 19.68 -1.34 -13.33
CA HIS A 104 20.99 -1.05 -12.75
C HIS A 104 20.94 -0.70 -11.25
N VAL A 105 19.87 -1.10 -10.57
CA VAL A 105 19.68 -0.89 -9.12
C VAL A 105 19.97 -2.20 -8.40
N GLU A 106 20.99 -2.21 -7.53
CA GLU A 106 21.41 -3.40 -6.79
C GLU A 106 20.70 -3.57 -5.45
N THR A 107 20.48 -2.45 -4.75
CA THR A 107 19.84 -2.39 -3.43
C THR A 107 18.73 -1.35 -3.41
N LEU A 108 17.66 -1.65 -2.67
CA LEU A 108 16.55 -0.74 -2.41
C LEU A 108 16.54 -0.37 -0.93
N ASP A 109 16.49 0.93 -0.65
CA ASP A 109 16.48 1.47 0.71
C ASP A 109 15.05 1.74 1.16
N VAL A 110 14.49 0.82 1.96
CA VAL A 110 13.11 0.88 2.43
C VAL A 110 13.05 1.54 3.80
N HIS A 111 12.37 2.68 3.87
CA HIS A 111 12.16 3.44 5.11
C HIS A 111 10.69 3.42 5.56
N THR A 112 9.79 3.01 4.67
CA THR A 112 8.35 3.04 4.90
C THR A 112 7.73 1.78 4.30
N ILE A 113 6.81 1.18 5.04
CA ILE A 113 5.98 0.08 4.56
C ILE A 113 4.54 0.58 4.53
N CYS A 114 3.87 0.42 3.40
CA CYS A 114 2.46 0.76 3.22
C CYS A 114 1.66 -0.51 2.89
N LEU A 115 0.44 -0.56 3.41
CA LEU A 115 -0.42 -1.73 3.45
C LEU A 115 -1.80 -1.32 2.94
N LEU A 116 -2.35 -2.07 2.00
CA LEU A 116 -3.61 -1.75 1.33
C LEU A 116 -4.74 -2.64 1.85
N ASP A 117 -5.92 -2.06 2.05
CA ASP A 117 -7.12 -2.79 2.44
C ASP A 117 -7.85 -3.28 1.18
N PHE A 118 -7.77 -4.58 0.91
CA PHE A 118 -8.47 -5.20 -0.19
C PHE A 118 -9.81 -5.78 0.29
N PRO A 119 -10.89 -5.64 -0.49
CA PRO A 119 -12.12 -6.38 -0.21
C PRO A 119 -11.84 -7.90 -0.23
N GLU A 120 -12.58 -8.67 0.58
CA GLU A 120 -12.38 -10.13 0.73
C GLU A 120 -12.38 -10.90 -0.60
N ASP A 121 -13.02 -10.37 -1.64
CA ASP A 121 -13.06 -10.93 -3.01
C ASP A 121 -12.07 -10.24 -3.97
N SER A 122 -10.84 -9.98 -3.49
CA SER A 122 -9.80 -9.21 -4.18
C SER A 122 -9.37 -9.75 -5.56
N ARG A 123 -9.81 -10.96 -5.94
CA ARG A 123 -9.52 -11.57 -7.23
C ARG A 123 -10.51 -11.17 -8.34
N VAL A 124 -11.65 -10.57 -7.98
CA VAL A 124 -12.67 -10.11 -8.94
C VAL A 124 -13.11 -8.69 -8.60
N VAL A 125 -12.19 -7.73 -8.68
CA VAL A 125 -12.59 -6.32 -8.71
C VAL A 125 -12.93 -5.95 -10.15
N GLU A 126 -14.20 -5.71 -10.40
CA GLU A 126 -14.70 -5.34 -11.72
C GLU A 126 -14.24 -3.92 -12.08
N ARG A 127 -13.49 -3.81 -13.18
CA ARG A 127 -13.08 -2.53 -13.75
C ARG A 127 -14.21 -2.04 -14.62
N PHE A 128 -14.88 -0.98 -14.20
CA PHE A 128 -15.90 -0.35 -15.04
C PHE A 128 -15.25 0.69 -15.92
N TYR A 129 -15.39 0.53 -17.23
CA TYR A 129 -14.88 1.49 -18.19
C TYR A 129 -15.88 2.62 -18.42
N GLY A 130 -15.37 3.84 -18.55
CA GLY A 130 -16.17 5.04 -18.79
C GLY A 130 -15.50 6.30 -18.28
N ARG A 131 -16.29 7.37 -18.17
CA ARG A 131 -15.81 8.64 -17.60
C ARG A 131 -15.39 8.42 -16.15
N PRO A 132 -14.17 8.84 -15.74
CA PRO A 132 -13.73 8.78 -14.34
C PRO A 132 -14.77 9.37 -13.39
N GLY A 133 -15.05 8.65 -12.30
CA GLY A 133 -16.08 9.01 -11.33
C GLY A 133 -17.52 8.74 -11.76
N GLY A 134 -17.77 8.37 -13.02
CA GLY A 134 -19.10 8.23 -13.59
C GLY A 134 -19.87 6.99 -13.14
N GLN A 135 -19.19 6.03 -12.50
CA GLN A 135 -19.79 4.81 -11.95
C GLN A 135 -19.47 4.64 -10.46
N CYS A 136 -19.24 5.75 -9.75
CA CYS A 136 -19.16 5.69 -8.30
C CYS A 136 -20.52 5.36 -7.70
N PRO A 137 -20.59 4.46 -6.72
CA PRO A 137 -21.84 4.18 -6.01
C PRO A 137 -22.34 5.41 -5.24
N GLY A 138 -21.43 6.33 -4.88
CA GLY A 138 -21.71 7.56 -4.15
C GLY A 138 -21.08 8.78 -4.81
N LYS A 139 -20.51 9.66 -3.98
CA LYS A 139 -19.88 10.89 -4.46
C LYS A 139 -18.56 10.59 -5.18
N SER A 140 -18.25 11.41 -6.17
CA SER A 140 -16.92 11.47 -6.79
C SER A 140 -16.27 12.82 -6.49
N GLU A 141 -14.96 12.78 -6.28
CA GLU A 141 -14.09 13.95 -6.14
C GLU A 141 -12.90 13.75 -7.10
N ASP A 142 -12.68 14.70 -7.99
CA ASP A 142 -11.60 14.68 -8.98
C ASP A 142 -11.51 13.38 -9.81
N GLY A 143 -12.65 12.76 -10.13
CA GLY A 143 -12.71 11.51 -10.91
C GLY A 143 -12.45 10.24 -10.11
N LEU A 144 -12.20 10.35 -8.80
CA LEU A 144 -12.11 9.23 -7.87
C LEU A 144 -13.42 9.07 -7.08
N CYS A 145 -13.75 7.84 -6.70
CA CYS A 145 -14.92 7.53 -5.87
C CYS A 145 -14.59 7.69 -4.40
N ILE A 146 -15.42 8.45 -3.68
CA ILE A 146 -15.30 8.55 -2.23
C ILE A 146 -15.84 7.25 -1.63
N PRO A 147 -15.04 6.51 -0.83
CA PRO A 147 -15.50 5.29 -0.18
C PRO A 147 -16.71 5.58 0.71
N MET A 148 -17.73 4.72 0.66
CA MET A 148 -18.84 4.80 1.61
C MET A 148 -18.34 4.32 2.97
N GLU A 149 -18.64 5.05 4.05
CA GLU A 149 -18.44 4.52 5.39
C GLU A 149 -19.31 3.27 5.56
N ASN A 150 -18.73 2.18 6.05
CA ASN A 150 -19.46 0.94 6.34
C ASN A 150 -20.53 1.21 7.41
N GLY A 151 -21.74 1.59 6.98
CA GLY A 151 -22.80 1.99 7.89
C GLY A 151 -24.18 2.21 7.28
N GLU A 152 -24.34 2.49 5.98
CA GLU A 152 -25.67 2.74 5.39
C GLU A 152 -25.81 2.10 4.01
N GLY A 153 -26.01 0.78 4.03
CA GLY A 153 -26.26 -0.04 2.85
C GLY A 153 -27.13 -1.25 3.18
N LYS A 154 -28.19 -1.02 3.96
CA LYS A 154 -29.32 -1.95 4.06
C LYS A 154 -30.60 -1.15 3.93
N HIS A 155 -31.23 -1.20 2.77
CA HIS A 155 -32.61 -1.65 2.62
C HIS A 155 -32.96 -1.85 1.14
#